data_AF-A0A9E3M9A5-F1
#
_entry.id   AF-A0A9E3M9A5-F1
#
_cell.length_a   1.000
_cell.length_b   1.000
_cell.length_c   1.000
_cell.angle_alpha   90.00
_cell.angle_beta   90.00
_cell.angle_gamma   90.00
#
_symmetry.space_group_name_H-M   'P 1'
#
loop_
_entity.id
_entity.type
_entity.pdbx_description
1 polymer ?
#
loop_
_entity_poly.entity_id
_entity_poly.type
_entity_poly.pdbx_seq_one_letter_code
_entity_poly.pdbx_strand_id
1 'polypeptide(L)'
;MNTFIENNRPWLKFYCTTARIVGWVILILAAVIAAIGILSGNFLFGNLPQSRLIYIQPLIFTGVLPGILILGIAQFIRYLFESRYKPGFLLRHGDKILYLYAFLLIAGVVWNHLIISMMQIGINFTKIIPVMLASLVLTVPKVLILIGLAQVVKRILPVIEESKTLV
;
A
#
# COMPACT_ATOMS: atom_id res chain seq x y z
N MET A 1 -20.11 20.71 -8.03
CA MET A 1 -19.50 19.35 -8.08
C MET A 1 -20.07 18.51 -9.22
N ASN A 2 -21.40 18.47 -9.40
CA ASN A 2 -22.05 17.67 -10.45
C ASN A 2 -21.63 18.04 -11.88
N THR A 3 -21.53 19.33 -12.22
CA THR A 3 -21.13 19.79 -13.57
C THR A 3 -19.70 19.40 -13.95
N PHE A 4 -18.76 19.42 -12.99
CA PHE A 4 -17.38 18.96 -13.23
C PHE A 4 -17.30 17.45 -13.44
N ILE A 5 -18.05 16.68 -12.65
CA ILE A 5 -18.11 15.22 -12.75
C ILE A 5 -18.79 14.80 -14.05
N GLU A 6 -19.86 15.46 -14.46
CA GLU A 6 -20.56 15.18 -15.72
C GLU A 6 -19.67 15.43 -16.93
N ASN A 7 -18.97 16.57 -16.98
CA ASN A 7 -18.06 16.89 -18.08
C ASN A 7 -16.84 15.94 -18.15
N ASN A 8 -16.39 15.40 -17.03
CA ASN A 8 -15.19 14.53 -16.95
C ASN A 8 -15.52 13.05 -16.74
N ARG A 9 -16.79 12.67 -16.83
CA ARG A 9 -17.26 11.29 -16.58
C ARG A 9 -16.52 10.22 -17.41
N PRO A 10 -16.23 10.42 -18.72
CA PRO A 10 -15.52 9.43 -19.51
C PRO A 10 -14.09 9.21 -18.99
N TRP A 11 -13.40 10.30 -18.67
CA TRP A 11 -12.04 10.28 -18.13
C TRP A 11 -11.97 9.60 -16.77
N LEU A 12 -12.89 9.94 -15.85
CA LEU A 12 -12.96 9.31 -14.52
C LEU A 12 -13.23 7.80 -14.62
N LYS A 13 -14.09 7.38 -15.56
CA LYS A 13 -14.36 5.96 -15.82
C LYS A 13 -13.13 5.25 -16.39
N PHE A 14 -12.39 5.89 -17.28
CA PHE A 14 -11.13 5.38 -17.80
C PHE A 14 -10.10 5.21 -16.66
N TYR A 15 -9.84 6.25 -15.86
CA TYR A 15 -8.93 6.18 -14.72
C TYR A 15 -9.34 5.10 -13.71
N CYS A 16 -10.63 5.00 -13.37
CA CYS A 16 -11.13 3.95 -12.49
C CYS A 16 -10.87 2.54 -13.05
N THR A 17 -11.07 2.35 -14.35
CA THR A 17 -10.87 1.05 -15.01
C THR A 17 -9.38 0.70 -15.06
N THR A 18 -8.54 1.65 -15.48
CA THR A 18 -7.09 1.48 -15.54
C THR A 18 -6.50 1.21 -14.16
N ALA A 19 -6.88 1.99 -13.14
CA ALA A 19 -6.44 1.75 -11.77
C ALA A 19 -6.87 0.36 -11.28
N ARG A 20 -8.10 -0.07 -11.58
CA ARG A 20 -8.57 -1.40 -11.22
C ARG A 20 -7.73 -2.50 -11.88
N ILE A 21 -7.45 -2.39 -13.18
CA ILE A 21 -6.63 -3.35 -13.91
C ILE A 21 -5.21 -3.40 -13.32
N VAL A 22 -4.57 -2.24 -13.14
CA VAL A 22 -3.22 -2.15 -12.59
C VAL A 22 -3.15 -2.76 -11.19
N GLY A 23 -4.11 -2.44 -10.32
CA GLY A 23 -4.17 -3.01 -8.97
C GLY A 23 -4.29 -4.54 -8.98
N TRP A 24 -5.13 -5.10 -9.84
CA TRP A 24 -5.24 -6.55 -10.01
C TRP A 24 -3.97 -7.18 -10.58
N VAL A 25 -3.36 -6.56 -11.59
CA VAL A 25 -2.10 -7.05 -12.17
C VAL A 25 -1.01 -7.12 -11.11
N ILE A 26 -0.87 -6.10 -10.28
CA ILE A 26 0.11 -6.08 -9.19
C ILE A 26 -0.16 -7.20 -8.17
N LEU A 27 -1.42 -7.40 -7.78
CA LEU A 27 -1.79 -8.46 -6.83
C LEU A 27 -1.58 -9.87 -7.41
N ILE A 28 -1.94 -10.08 -8.68
CA ILE A 28 -1.73 -11.36 -9.36
C ILE A 28 -0.24 -11.64 -9.48
N LEU A 29 0.56 -10.65 -9.89
CA LEU A 29 2.01 -10.81 -9.99
C LEU A 29 2.63 -11.15 -8.64
N ALA A 30 2.22 -10.46 -7.57
CA ALA A 30 2.66 -10.79 -6.21
C ALA A 30 2.25 -12.22 -5.81
N ALA A 31 1.02 -12.64 -6.11
CA ALA A 31 0.55 -13.99 -5.83
C ALA A 31 1.33 -15.06 -6.62
N VAL A 32 1.65 -14.80 -7.90
CA VAL A 32 2.44 -15.69 -8.74
C VAL A 32 3.86 -15.82 -8.20
N ILE A 33 4.52 -14.71 -7.85
CA ILE A 33 5.87 -14.73 -7.25
C ILE A 33 5.86 -15.53 -5.95
N ALA A 34 4.84 -15.33 -5.10
CA ALA A 34 4.67 -16.10 -3.87
C ALA A 34 4.50 -17.60 -4.14
N ALA A 35 3.63 -17.95 -5.09
CA ALA A 35 3.33 -19.33 -5.45
C ALA A 35 4.55 -20.05 -6.02
N ILE A 36 5.32 -19.39 -6.89
CA ILE A 36 6.59 -19.94 -7.41
C ILE A 36 7.57 -20.19 -6.27
N GLY A 37 7.69 -19.27 -5.31
CA GLY A 37 8.54 -19.44 -4.12
C GLY A 37 8.13 -20.64 -3.26
N ILE A 38 6.83 -20.88 -3.11
CA ILE A 38 6.31 -22.05 -2.35
C ILE A 38 6.55 -23.36 -3.13
N LEU A 39 6.16 -23.40 -4.42
CA LEU A 39 6.14 -24.62 -5.24
C LEU A 39 7.52 -25.14 -5.59
N SER A 40 8.49 -24.24 -5.76
CA SER A 40 9.85 -24.65 -6.11
C SER A 40 10.53 -25.43 -4.96
N GLY A 41 9.90 -25.57 -3.78
CA GLY A 41 10.53 -26.09 -2.55
C GLY A 41 11.65 -25.17 -2.04
N ASN A 42 11.73 -24.02 -2.68
CA ASN A 42 12.86 -23.17 -2.82
C ASN A 42 12.43 -21.84 -2.19
N PHE A 43 12.21 -21.90 -0.89
CA PHE A 43 12.62 -20.83 0.00
C PHE A 43 14.14 -20.62 -0.18
N LEU A 44 14.53 -20.11 -1.35
CA LEU A 44 15.84 -20.18 -2.01
C LEU A 44 16.87 -19.35 -1.28
N PHE A 45 17.36 -19.89 -0.17
CA PHE A 45 18.75 -20.03 0.23
C PHE A 45 18.72 -20.29 1.75
N GLY A 46 18.44 -21.53 2.12
CA GLY A 46 18.74 -22.09 3.45
C GLY A 46 17.53 -22.41 4.33
N ASN A 47 17.68 -23.48 5.11
CA ASN A 47 16.79 -23.95 6.19
C ASN A 47 16.65 -22.97 7.37
N LEU A 48 17.07 -21.72 7.21
CA LEU A 48 17.03 -20.72 8.26
C LEU A 48 15.71 -19.94 8.19
N PRO A 49 14.95 -19.82 9.30
CA PRO A 49 13.69 -19.06 9.32
C PRO A 49 13.88 -17.58 8.92
N GLN A 50 15.10 -17.04 8.99
CA GLN A 50 15.43 -15.68 8.60
C GLN A 50 15.41 -15.42 7.09
N SER A 51 15.80 -16.37 6.24
CA SER A 51 15.75 -16.17 4.77
C SER A 51 14.31 -15.99 4.31
N ARG A 52 13.37 -16.73 4.91
CA ARG A 52 11.92 -16.64 4.64
C ARG A 52 11.34 -15.24 4.90
N LEU A 53 11.71 -14.63 6.03
CA LEU A 53 11.24 -13.30 6.42
C LEU A 53 11.76 -12.20 5.49
N ILE A 54 12.99 -12.33 4.99
CA ILE A 54 13.62 -11.39 4.06
C ILE A 54 12.89 -11.35 2.70
N TYR A 55 12.25 -12.44 2.27
CA TYR A 55 11.50 -12.49 1.00
C TYR A 55 10.03 -12.10 1.13
N ILE A 56 9.38 -12.44 2.25
CA ILE A 56 7.98 -12.10 2.51
C ILE A 56 7.82 -10.57 2.66
N GLN A 57 8.79 -9.91 3.30
CA GLN A 57 8.75 -8.47 3.54
C GLN A 57 8.62 -7.67 2.22
N PRO A 58 9.53 -7.77 1.23
CA PRO A 58 9.40 -7.08 -0.04
C PRO A 58 8.06 -7.36 -0.71
N LEU A 59 7.63 -8.62 -0.76
CA LEU A 59 6.38 -9.01 -1.42
C LEU A 59 5.16 -8.27 -0.87
N ILE A 60 5.07 -8.13 0.46
CA ILE A 60 3.98 -7.42 1.12
C ILE A 60 4.07 -5.92 0.86
N PHE A 61 5.25 -5.33 1.00
CA PHE A 61 5.45 -3.88 0.94
C PHE A 61 5.53 -3.29 -0.48
N THR A 62 5.97 -4.07 -1.47
CA THR A 62 6.10 -3.62 -2.86
C THR A 62 5.04 -4.21 -3.78
N GLY A 63 4.44 -5.34 -3.43
CA GLY A 63 3.37 -5.98 -4.20
C GLY A 63 1.99 -5.73 -3.59
N VAL A 64 1.71 -6.41 -2.48
CA VAL A 64 0.35 -6.51 -1.94
C VAL A 64 -0.22 -5.15 -1.52
N LEU A 65 0.51 -4.39 -0.71
CA LEU A 65 0.01 -3.13 -0.16
C LEU A 65 -0.21 -2.04 -1.23
N PRO A 66 0.71 -1.83 -2.19
CA PRO A 66 0.46 -0.94 -3.33
C PRO A 66 -0.73 -1.39 -4.19
N GLY A 67 -0.89 -2.69 -4.44
CA GLY A 67 -2.02 -3.23 -5.20
C GLY A 67 -3.36 -2.93 -4.52
N ILE A 68 -3.45 -3.15 -3.21
CA ILE A 68 -4.62 -2.81 -2.39
C ILE A 68 -4.89 -1.30 -2.44
N LEU A 69 -3.85 -0.47 -2.31
CA LEU A 69 -3.99 0.99 -2.31
C LEU A 69 -4.55 1.49 -3.65
N ILE A 70 -4.05 0.97 -4.77
CA ILE A 70 -4.52 1.33 -6.12
C ILE A 70 -5.99 0.89 -6.31
N LEU A 71 -6.37 -0.30 -5.82
CA LEU A 71 -7.77 -0.73 -5.83
C LEU A 71 -8.66 0.15 -4.96
N GLY A 72 -8.13 0.65 -3.82
CA GLY A 72 -8.80 1.62 -2.97
C GLY A 72 -9.05 2.95 -3.70
N ILE A 73 -8.06 3.46 -4.42
CA ILE A 73 -8.21 4.65 -5.27
C ILE A 73 -9.27 4.41 -6.34
N ALA A 74 -9.28 3.24 -7.00
CA ALA A 74 -10.30 2.91 -7.98
C ALA A 74 -11.72 2.91 -7.37
N GLN A 75 -11.88 2.33 -6.17
CA GLN A 75 -13.16 2.38 -5.46
C GLN A 75 -13.53 3.81 -5.05
N PHE A 76 -12.56 4.64 -4.65
CA PHE A 76 -12.77 6.04 -4.28
C PHE A 76 -13.28 6.86 -5.46
N ILE A 77 -12.60 6.76 -6.61
CA ILE A 77 -13.01 7.44 -7.86
C ILE A 77 -14.42 7.00 -8.24
N ARG A 78 -14.70 5.68 -8.19
CA ARG A 78 -16.02 5.15 -8.48
C ARG A 78 -17.10 5.70 -7.56
N TYR A 79 -16.81 5.76 -6.26
CA TYR A 79 -17.72 6.30 -5.27
C TYR A 79 -18.02 7.79 -5.49
N LEU A 80 -17.06 8.58 -5.98
CA LEU A 80 -17.26 10.00 -6.28
C LEU A 80 -18.27 10.25 -7.41
N PHE A 81 -18.24 9.48 -8.50
CA PHE A 81 -19.09 9.76 -9.68
C PHE A 81 -20.38 8.94 -9.75
N GLU A 82 -20.50 7.84 -9.01
CA GLU A 82 -21.65 6.95 -9.07
C GLU A 82 -22.57 7.20 -7.87
N SER A 83 -23.73 7.84 -8.13
CA SER A 83 -24.66 8.30 -7.08
C SER A 83 -25.23 7.17 -6.22
N ARG A 84 -25.49 6.00 -6.84
CA ARG A 84 -26.04 4.82 -6.14
C ARG A 84 -24.97 3.87 -5.59
N TYR A 85 -23.69 4.14 -5.79
CA TYR A 85 -22.63 3.26 -5.34
C TYR A 85 -22.38 3.41 -3.84
N LYS A 86 -22.46 2.31 -3.10
CA LYS A 86 -22.16 2.27 -1.65
C LYS A 86 -20.65 2.14 -1.44
N PRO A 87 -20.09 2.75 -0.37
CA PRO A 87 -18.68 2.63 -0.07
C PRO A 87 -18.35 1.15 0.22
N GLY A 88 -17.41 0.60 -0.54
CA GLY A 88 -16.90 -0.76 -0.33
C GLY A 88 -16.12 -0.88 0.98
N PHE A 89 -15.77 -2.11 1.38
CA PHE A 89 -15.00 -2.38 2.61
C PHE A 89 -13.70 -1.57 2.68
N LEU A 90 -13.00 -1.45 1.54
CA LEU A 90 -11.73 -0.72 1.43
C LEU A 90 -11.89 0.78 1.69
N LEU A 91 -13.00 1.38 1.23
CA LEU A 91 -13.29 2.80 1.49
C LEU A 91 -13.74 3.02 2.92
N ARG A 92 -14.60 2.13 3.42
CA ARG A 92 -15.19 2.23 4.77
C ARG A 92 -14.13 2.15 5.89
N HIS A 93 -13.05 1.42 5.64
CA HIS A 93 -11.90 1.31 6.55
C HIS A 93 -10.63 1.95 5.94
N GLY A 94 -10.77 2.80 4.93
CA GLY A 94 -9.64 3.30 4.14
C GLY A 94 -8.63 4.08 4.98
N ASP A 95 -9.12 4.88 5.92
CA ASP A 95 -8.28 5.59 6.88
C ASP A 95 -7.45 4.61 7.73
N LYS A 96 -8.10 3.60 8.33
CA LYS A 96 -7.44 2.58 9.16
C LYS A 96 -6.45 1.74 8.37
N ILE A 97 -6.78 1.36 7.13
CA ILE A 97 -5.90 0.59 6.25
C ILE A 97 -4.64 1.42 5.91
N LEU A 98 -4.80 2.72 5.62
CA LEU A 98 -3.68 3.60 5.32
C LEU A 98 -2.78 3.84 6.55
N TYR A 99 -3.36 4.01 7.75
CA TYR A 99 -2.58 4.09 8.99
C TYR A 99 -1.86 2.78 9.31
N LEU A 100 -2.53 1.64 9.14
CA LEU A 100 -1.93 0.34 9.32
C LEU A 100 -0.77 0.14 8.34
N TYR A 101 -0.92 0.55 7.09
CA TYR A 101 0.14 0.48 6.11
C TYR A 101 1.34 1.36 6.50
N ALA A 102 1.10 2.60 6.92
CA ALA A 102 2.14 3.50 7.41
C ALA A 102 2.90 2.89 8.60
N PHE A 103 2.17 2.30 9.56
CA PHE A 103 2.75 1.59 10.70
C PHE A 103 3.61 0.40 10.27
N LEU A 104 3.09 -0.44 9.37
CA LEU A 104 3.81 -1.61 8.86
C LEU A 104 5.10 -1.19 8.14
N LEU A 105 5.09 -0.10 7.37
CA LEU A 105 6.31 0.40 6.71
C LEU A 105 7.40 0.78 7.71
N ILE A 106 7.04 1.52 8.76
CA ILE A 106 7.99 1.88 9.83
C ILE A 106 8.50 0.62 10.52
N ALA A 107 7.60 -0.28 10.91
CA ALA A 107 7.95 -1.55 11.55
C ALA A 107 8.90 -2.38 10.67
N GLY A 108 8.65 -2.43 9.36
CA GLY A 108 9.51 -3.12 8.41
C GLY A 108 10.91 -2.53 8.30
N VAL A 109 11.05 -1.19 8.31
CA VAL A 109 12.37 -0.54 8.31
C VAL A 109 13.14 -0.85 9.59
N VAL A 110 12.48 -0.73 10.75
CA VAL A 110 13.09 -1.04 12.06
C VAL A 110 13.51 -2.50 12.12
N TRP A 111 12.63 -3.41 11.69
CA TRP A 111 12.91 -4.85 11.67
C TRP A 111 14.10 -5.20 10.77
N ASN A 112 14.16 -4.62 9.56
CA ASN A 112 15.27 -4.83 8.65
C ASN A 112 16.59 -4.32 9.25
N HIS A 113 16.55 -3.17 9.92
CA HIS A 113 17.73 -2.64 10.62
C HIS A 113 18.20 -3.58 11.75
N LEU A 114 17.28 -4.12 12.55
CA LEU A 114 17.61 -5.09 13.60
C LEU A 114 18.26 -6.35 13.02
N ILE A 115 17.72 -6.90 11.92
CA ILE A 115 18.29 -8.06 11.23
C ILE A 115 19.70 -7.78 10.73
N ILE A 116 19.90 -6.67 10.01
CA ILE A 116 21.22 -6.30 9.47
C ILE A 116 22.23 -6.13 10.60
N SER A 117 21.83 -5.49 11.70
CA SER A 117 22.69 -5.27 12.87
C SER A 117 23.06 -6.58 13.57
N MET A 118 22.13 -7.54 13.65
CA MET A 118 22.38 -8.88 14.20
C MET A 118 23.25 -9.76 13.29
N MET A 119 23.15 -9.60 11.97
CA MET A 119 23.96 -10.39 11.01
C MET A 119 25.38 -9.86 10.85
N GLN A 120 25.62 -8.60 11.19
CA GLN A 120 26.92 -7.93 11.04
C GLN A 120 27.72 -7.86 12.35
N ILE A 121 27.62 -8.88 13.22
CA ILE A 121 28.47 -9.00 14.42
C ILE A 121 29.94 -9.01 13.97
N GLY A 122 30.63 -7.87 14.15
CA GLY A 122 32.02 -7.66 13.75
C GLY A 122 32.26 -6.52 12.73
N ILE A 123 31.21 -5.92 12.16
CA ILE A 123 31.36 -4.76 11.25
C ILE A 123 31.20 -3.46 12.05
N ASN A 124 32.12 -2.51 11.84
CA ASN A 124 32.09 -1.20 12.51
C ASN A 124 30.72 -0.53 12.41
N PHE A 125 30.17 -0.14 13.58
CA PHE A 125 28.89 0.56 13.74
C PHE A 125 28.73 1.78 12.79
N THR A 126 29.84 2.42 12.43
CA THR A 126 29.91 3.53 11.48
C THR A 126 29.38 3.22 10.08
N LYS A 127 29.36 1.95 9.65
CA LYS A 127 28.82 1.55 8.34
C LYS A 127 27.31 1.28 8.35
N ILE A 128 26.71 1.05 9.52
CA ILE A 128 25.30 0.68 9.65
C ILE A 128 24.40 1.92 9.65
N ILE A 129 24.86 3.01 10.27
CA ILE A 129 24.16 4.30 10.36
C ILE A 129 23.74 4.84 8.97
N PRO A 130 24.63 4.96 7.97
CA PRO A 130 24.24 5.50 6.65
C PRO A 130 23.20 4.62 5.92
N VAL A 131 23.23 3.30 6.10
CA VAL A 131 22.24 2.37 5.52
C VAL A 131 20.86 2.59 6.15
N MET A 132 20.81 2.80 7.47
CA MET A 132 19.58 3.12 8.19
C MET A 132 19.02 4.48 7.74
N LEU A 133 19.88 5.50 7.65
CA LEU A 133 19.51 6.85 7.20
C LEU A 133 18.96 6.83 5.77
N ALA A 134 19.61 6.14 4.85
CA ALA A 134 19.12 6.00 3.48
C ALA A 134 17.73 5.33 3.42
N SER A 135 17.51 4.28 4.22
CA SER A 135 16.23 3.57 4.30
C SER A 135 15.11 4.43 4.90
N LEU A 136 15.45 5.26 5.91
CA LEU A 136 14.53 6.22 6.52
C LEU A 136 14.15 7.33 5.53
N VAL A 137 15.12 7.92 4.83
CA VAL A 137 14.89 9.00 3.85
C VAL A 137 13.92 8.56 2.75
N LEU A 138 13.96 7.30 2.32
CA LEU A 138 13.03 6.77 1.31
C LEU A 138 11.66 6.38 1.89
N THR A 139 11.59 6.03 3.18
CA THR A 139 10.36 5.55 3.82
C THR A 139 9.51 6.68 4.40
N VAL A 140 10.16 7.71 4.98
CA VAL A 140 9.47 8.84 5.62
C VAL A 140 8.49 9.54 4.66
N PRO A 141 8.86 9.88 3.41
CA PRO A 141 7.91 10.48 2.46
C PRO A 141 6.70 9.58 2.19
N LYS A 142 6.90 8.26 2.06
CA LYS A 142 5.81 7.30 1.83
C LYS A 142 4.85 7.28 3.01
N VAL A 143 5.38 7.24 4.23
CA VAL A 143 4.61 7.29 5.47
C VAL A 143 3.81 8.59 5.55
N LEU A 144 4.44 9.73 5.28
CA LEU A 144 3.76 11.03 5.27
C LEU A 144 2.64 11.10 4.24
N ILE A 145 2.87 10.58 3.02
CA ILE A 145 1.84 10.48 1.98
C ILE A 145 0.68 9.61 2.45
N LEU A 146 0.95 8.44 3.04
CA LEU A 146 -0.09 7.54 3.55
C LEU A 146 -0.92 8.16 4.67
N ILE A 147 -0.27 8.82 5.64
CA ILE A 147 -0.94 9.53 6.72
C ILE A 147 -1.76 10.69 6.17
N GLY A 148 -1.20 11.46 5.24
CA GLY A 148 -1.91 12.56 4.57
C GLY A 148 -3.15 12.05 3.84
N LEU A 149 -3.03 10.99 3.05
CA LEU A 149 -4.16 10.33 2.38
C LEU A 149 -5.18 9.81 3.40
N ALA A 150 -4.75 9.22 4.52
CA ALA A 150 -5.66 8.74 5.57
C ALA A 150 -6.49 9.89 6.16
N GLN A 151 -5.85 11.04 6.43
CA GLN A 151 -6.54 12.22 6.92
C GLN A 151 -7.51 12.80 5.88
N VAL A 152 -7.10 12.85 4.61
CA VAL A 152 -7.93 13.30 3.49
C VAL A 152 -9.16 12.40 3.36
N VAL A 153 -8.99 11.08 3.32
CA VAL A 153 -10.11 10.12 3.24
C VAL A 153 -11.04 10.27 4.44
N LYS A 154 -10.48 10.35 5.66
CA LYS A 154 -11.27 10.51 6.89
C LYS A 154 -12.13 11.77 6.90
N ARG A 155 -11.67 12.87 6.28
CA ARG A 155 -12.41 14.14 6.21
C ARG A 155 -13.36 14.21 5.02
N ILE A 156 -12.95 13.69 3.87
CA ILE A 156 -13.73 13.81 2.62
C ILE A 156 -14.89 12.81 2.58
N LEU A 157 -14.70 11.60 3.11
CA LEU A 157 -15.74 10.55 3.03
C LEU A 157 -17.07 10.97 3.69
N PRO A 158 -17.09 11.53 4.92
CA PRO A 158 -18.33 12.01 5.56
C PRO A 158 -18.99 13.15 4.78
N VAL A 159 -18.19 14.09 4.25
CA VAL A 159 -18.70 15.22 3.46
C VAL A 159 -19.37 14.74 2.16
N ILE A 160 -18.80 13.72 1.50
CA ILE A 160 -19.42 13.12 0.32
C ILE A 160 -20.72 12.41 0.72
N GLU A 161 -20.73 11.65 1.82
CA GLU A 161 -21.92 10.97 2.33
C GLU A 161 -23.05 11.96 2.62
N GLU A 162 -22.77 13.04 3.36
CA GLU A 162 -23.73 14.11 3.63
C GLU A 162 -24.24 14.76 2.34
N SER A 163 -23.34 15.08 1.40
CA SER A 163 -23.72 15.69 0.11
C SER A 163 -24.63 14.80 -0.73
N LYS A 164 -24.54 13.46 -0.60
CA LYS A 164 -25.41 12.50 -1.29
C LYS A 164 -26.74 12.30 -0.59
N THR A 165 -26.86 12.60 0.71
CA THR A 165 -28.12 12.50 1.45
C THR A 165 -29.01 13.74 1.34
N LEU A 166 -28.44 14.88 0.97
CA LEU A 166 -29.14 16.16 0.83
C LEU A 166 -29.75 16.38 -0.57
N VAL A 167 -29.54 15.44 -1.50
CA VAL A 167 -30.07 15.43 -2.88
C VAL A 167 -31.03 14.26 -3.04
#